data_AF-A0A536GKL4-F1
#
_entry.id   AF-A0A536GKL4-F1
#
_cell.length_a   1.000
_cell.length_b   1.000
_cell.length_c   1.000
_cell.angle_alpha   90.00
_cell.angle_beta   90.00
_cell.angle_gamma   90.00
#
_symmetry.space_group_name_H-M   'P 1'
#
loop_
_entity.id
_entity.type
_entity.pdbx_description
1 polymer ?
#
loop_
_entity_poly.entity_id
_entity_poly.type
_entity_poly.pdbx_seq_one_letter_code
_entity_poly.pdbx_strand_id
1 'polypeptide(L)'
;MSWARCPSRDHRGHHDDEGFQDVLRGRGTRGRSGREPHALPHPQVGHPRASEGGAPCLPPPSVPPTAHRRRRAMKPEFERPSNDVDLGAIALNRAVSRRDFLTAAAAGGAALLLSGVPASAVVASRASAAPRDSVVLLWNKAFLDGVRESKLGPPMVARALAIAHTCIYDAWAAYDHRAVGTRLSGSLRRPPDERKLSNRVQAISFAAYRAAADLFPRSTATIFDPLMASLGFDGADISRDTSTPPGIGNVAAKAVLEDRHADGSNQLGDALGGSPGVAYSDYTGYAPKNDPMDVRVPFDPTSVRDPNSWQPLRYVDGSGNVVTPSFVGAQWPRVATFAVAPGSLRSASGPARFGTGGYITQARDLLDLSADLTDEQKVIAEYWADGPHSELPPGHWNLFAQFVSRRDHHGAQSHGIERDVKLLFALTNAIADAGCCAWDNKRTFDSVRPITAIRTLFHGQVVRAWAGPYQGTKMIDGATWFPYQPRSFPTPPFPEYSSGHSNFSAAGAEVLRRFTGSDRFGASTVLRAGSSRIEPGLVPSSDLTLSWATFSDAANQAGISRRYGGIHFEQGDLDARATGRMAARDVWRKAESLWEGG
;
A
#
# COMPACT_ATOMS: atom_id res chain seq x y z
N MET A 1 -9.83 -42.34 -43.59
CA MET A 1 -10.66 -43.20 -44.46
C MET A 1 -11.17 -44.39 -43.65
N SER A 2 -12.15 -45.15 -44.15
CA SER A 2 -12.79 -46.34 -43.53
C SER A 2 -11.79 -47.31 -42.86
N TRP A 3 -12.13 -48.14 -41.87
CA TRP A 3 -13.42 -48.80 -41.60
C TRP A 3 -13.97 -48.58 -40.18
N ALA A 4 -14.82 -49.49 -39.67
CA ALA A 4 -15.65 -49.28 -38.48
C ALA A 4 -16.13 -50.60 -37.83
N ARG A 5 -16.97 -50.47 -36.77
CA ARG A 5 -17.80 -51.48 -36.05
C ARG A 5 -17.17 -52.25 -34.86
N CYS A 6 -17.80 -52.06 -33.69
CA CYS A 6 -18.01 -53.10 -32.65
C CYS A 6 -19.30 -53.89 -33.01
N PRO A 7 -19.56 -55.09 -32.42
CA PRO A 7 -20.44 -55.11 -31.24
C PRO A 7 -20.09 -56.19 -30.19
N SER A 8 -20.83 -56.17 -29.07
CA SER A 8 -20.72 -57.04 -27.89
C SER A 8 -21.60 -58.30 -27.95
N ARG A 9 -21.34 -59.28 -27.06
CA ARG A 9 -22.38 -59.97 -26.23
C ARG A 9 -21.82 -60.99 -25.20
N ASP A 10 -22.48 -61.04 -24.03
CA ASP A 10 -22.98 -62.21 -23.23
C ASP A 10 -22.07 -63.45 -22.95
N HIS A 11 -22.18 -64.20 -21.83
CA HIS A 11 -23.17 -64.23 -20.73
C HIS A 11 -22.71 -65.09 -19.51
N ARG A 12 -23.45 -64.96 -18.36
CA ARG A 12 -23.58 -65.88 -17.19
C ARG A 12 -22.36 -66.08 -16.25
N GLY A 13 -22.52 -66.25 -14.93
CA GLY A 13 -23.72 -66.06 -14.06
C GLY A 13 -23.76 -66.97 -12.81
N HIS A 14 -24.44 -66.51 -11.73
CA HIS A 14 -24.77 -67.24 -10.47
C HIS A 14 -23.58 -67.74 -9.61
N HIS A 15 -23.67 -68.09 -8.30
CA HIS A 15 -24.76 -68.05 -7.29
C HIS A 15 -24.29 -67.32 -5.98
N ASP A 16 -25.01 -67.35 -4.85
CA ASP A 16 -26.24 -66.62 -4.41
C ASP A 16 -26.44 -66.87 -2.86
N ASP A 17 -27.09 -65.96 -2.10
CA ASP A 17 -27.68 -66.03 -0.71
C ASP A 17 -26.83 -66.46 0.54
N GLU A 18 -27.09 -66.08 1.81
CA GLU A 18 -28.01 -65.15 2.57
C GLU A 18 -27.32 -64.81 3.96
N GLY A 19 -27.86 -64.14 5.00
CA GLY A 19 -29.18 -63.55 5.30
C GLY A 19 -29.40 -63.10 6.77
N PHE A 20 -30.62 -62.65 7.09
CA PHE A 20 -31.34 -62.55 8.40
C PHE A 20 -30.69 -61.89 9.66
N GLN A 21 -31.18 -60.75 10.18
CA GLN A 21 -32.27 -60.52 11.21
C GLN A 21 -31.76 -60.47 12.69
N ASP A 22 -32.40 -59.89 13.73
CA ASP A 22 -33.66 -59.12 13.94
C ASP A 22 -33.49 -58.19 15.21
N VAL A 23 -33.96 -56.93 15.32
CA VAL A 23 -35.27 -56.37 15.79
C VAL A 23 -35.45 -56.07 17.31
N LEU A 24 -36.41 -55.16 17.61
CA LEU A 24 -36.95 -54.61 18.89
C LEU A 24 -36.41 -53.21 19.29
N ARG A 25 -37.19 -52.11 19.37
CA ARG A 25 -38.49 -51.72 20.02
C ARG A 25 -38.34 -51.34 21.51
N GLY A 26 -38.93 -50.24 22.03
CA GLY A 26 -39.66 -49.11 21.39
C GLY A 26 -40.67 -48.40 22.33
N ARG A 27 -41.44 -47.42 21.80
CA ARG A 27 -42.66 -46.75 22.36
C ARG A 27 -42.50 -45.82 23.59
N GLY A 28 -43.26 -44.72 23.75
CA GLY A 28 -44.16 -44.02 22.81
C GLY A 28 -45.28 -43.15 23.47
N THR A 29 -45.96 -42.31 22.65
CA THR A 29 -47.20 -41.51 22.94
C THR A 29 -47.09 -40.34 23.95
N ARG A 30 -47.69 -39.14 23.80
CA ARG A 30 -48.68 -38.47 22.89
C ARG A 30 -48.21 -37.00 22.62
N GLY A 31 -48.87 -36.02 21.95
CA GLY A 31 -50.26 -35.78 21.44
C GLY A 31 -51.00 -34.70 22.28
N ARG A 32 -51.79 -33.73 21.77
CA ARG A 32 -52.40 -33.47 20.44
C ARG A 32 -52.98 -32.01 20.34
N SER A 33 -53.22 -31.49 19.12
CA SER A 33 -53.95 -30.23 18.73
C SER A 33 -53.18 -28.88 18.82
N GLY A 34 -53.46 -27.87 17.97
CA GLY A 34 -54.27 -27.85 16.73
C GLY A 34 -54.66 -26.44 16.22
N ARG A 35 -55.07 -26.35 14.93
CA ARG A 35 -55.63 -25.19 14.16
C ARG A 35 -54.66 -24.18 13.49
N GLU A 36 -54.47 -24.38 12.19
CA GLU A 36 -54.66 -23.36 11.13
C GLU A 36 -56.18 -23.01 11.00
N PRO A 37 -56.67 -21.96 10.25
CA PRO A 37 -56.38 -21.76 8.82
C PRO A 37 -56.44 -20.30 8.25
N HIS A 38 -56.30 -20.22 6.91
CA HIS A 38 -56.68 -19.16 5.96
C HIS A 38 -55.63 -18.11 5.50
N ALA A 39 -55.77 -17.76 4.22
CA ALA A 39 -54.95 -16.85 3.42
C ALA A 39 -55.83 -16.05 2.44
N LEU A 40 -55.20 -15.31 1.51
CA LEU A 40 -55.76 -14.39 0.48
C LEU A 40 -56.03 -12.94 0.97
N PRO A 41 -56.05 -11.92 0.07
CA PRO A 41 -55.63 -11.90 -1.35
C PRO A 41 -54.61 -10.79 -1.71
N HIS A 42 -54.05 -10.86 -2.93
CA HIS A 42 -53.41 -9.72 -3.61
C HIS A 42 -54.46 -8.76 -4.22
N PRO A 43 -54.15 -7.46 -4.38
CA PRO A 43 -54.82 -6.58 -5.34
C PRO A 43 -54.08 -6.53 -6.69
N GLN A 44 -54.83 -6.52 -7.81
CA GLN A 44 -54.35 -6.11 -9.13
C GLN A 44 -55.18 -4.94 -9.67
N VAL A 45 -54.53 -3.80 -9.94
CA VAL A 45 -54.94 -2.72 -10.86
C VAL A 45 -53.64 -2.02 -11.29
N GLY A 46 -53.40 -1.58 -12.53
CA GLY A 46 -54.12 -1.73 -13.80
C GLY A 46 -53.48 -0.80 -14.85
N HIS A 47 -53.27 -1.28 -16.09
CA HIS A 47 -52.67 -0.47 -17.15
C HIS A 47 -53.63 0.55 -17.78
N PRO A 48 -53.12 1.72 -18.20
CA PRO A 48 -53.57 2.39 -19.42
C PRO A 48 -52.60 2.16 -20.60
N ARG A 49 -53.19 2.07 -21.80
CA ARG A 49 -52.54 2.26 -23.12
C ARG A 49 -52.32 3.77 -23.36
N ALA A 50 -51.59 4.27 -24.35
CA ALA A 50 -50.45 3.85 -25.18
C ALA A 50 -50.18 5.01 -26.16
N SER A 51 -48.96 5.14 -26.70
CA SER A 51 -48.72 5.94 -27.91
C SER A 51 -47.39 5.55 -28.55
N GLU A 52 -47.39 5.30 -29.86
CA GLU A 52 -46.19 5.07 -30.65
C GLU A 52 -45.49 6.40 -30.99
N GLY A 53 -44.17 6.37 -31.25
CA GLY A 53 -43.38 7.59 -31.47
C GLY A 53 -41.93 7.29 -31.87
N GLY A 54 -41.74 6.62 -33.01
CA GLY A 54 -40.41 6.24 -33.50
C GLY A 54 -39.71 7.32 -34.33
N ALA A 55 -38.50 7.71 -33.92
CA ALA A 55 -37.52 8.45 -34.73
C ALA A 55 -36.10 7.99 -34.31
N PRO A 56 -35.07 8.09 -35.19
CA PRO A 56 -34.05 7.04 -35.26
C PRO A 56 -32.79 7.25 -34.40
N CYS A 57 -32.12 6.14 -34.07
CA CYS A 57 -30.79 6.13 -33.47
C CYS A 57 -29.74 6.67 -34.46
N LEU A 58 -28.92 7.62 -34.01
CA LEU A 58 -27.73 8.06 -34.73
C LEU A 58 -26.55 7.10 -34.46
N PRO A 59 -25.76 6.71 -35.47
CA PRO A 59 -24.54 5.92 -35.27
C PRO A 59 -23.40 6.79 -34.69
N PRO A 60 -22.45 6.21 -33.93
CA PRO A 60 -21.29 6.94 -33.43
C PRO A 60 -20.33 7.32 -34.57
N PRO A 61 -19.63 8.46 -34.48
CA PRO A 61 -18.73 8.94 -35.54
C PRO A 61 -17.46 8.08 -35.66
N SER A 62 -17.16 7.62 -36.87
CA SER A 62 -15.96 6.85 -37.20
C SER A 62 -14.71 7.75 -37.29
N VAL A 63 -13.65 7.41 -36.56
CA VAL A 63 -12.35 8.10 -36.64
C VAL A 63 -11.54 7.58 -37.86
N PRO A 64 -11.09 8.44 -38.79
CA PRO A 64 -10.28 8.01 -39.93
C PRO A 64 -8.79 7.79 -39.56
N PRO A 65 -8.08 6.86 -40.23
CA PRO A 65 -6.70 6.53 -39.90
C PRO A 65 -5.69 7.55 -40.44
N THR A 66 -4.79 8.03 -39.58
CA THR A 66 -3.65 8.89 -39.98
C THR A 66 -2.45 8.05 -40.42
N ALA A 67 -2.10 8.14 -41.71
CA ALA A 67 -1.01 7.36 -42.29
C ALA A 67 0.39 7.87 -41.88
N HIS A 68 1.34 6.95 -41.65
CA HIS A 68 2.75 7.30 -41.49
C HIS A 68 3.31 7.99 -42.73
N ARG A 69 3.98 9.15 -42.55
CA ARG A 69 4.89 9.68 -43.57
C ARG A 69 6.14 10.30 -42.96
N ARG A 70 7.29 9.67 -43.22
CA ARG A 70 8.61 10.23 -42.87
C ARG A 70 8.83 11.55 -43.62
N ARG A 71 9.28 12.60 -42.93
CA ARG A 71 10.08 13.68 -43.52
C ARG A 71 11.24 14.06 -42.59
N ARG A 72 12.27 14.67 -43.19
CA ARG A 72 13.61 14.87 -42.64
C ARG A 72 13.83 16.36 -42.31
N ALA A 73 14.73 16.61 -41.37
CA ALA A 73 15.07 17.88 -40.75
C ALA A 73 15.06 19.16 -41.63
N MET A 74 14.64 20.26 -41.00
CA MET A 74 15.20 21.60 -41.22
C MET A 74 15.25 22.34 -39.87
N LYS A 75 16.32 23.12 -39.62
CA LYS A 75 16.42 24.06 -38.49
C LYS A 75 15.58 25.31 -38.79
N PRO A 76 15.20 26.05 -37.73
CA PRO A 76 15.55 27.46 -37.68
C PRO A 76 16.47 27.77 -36.49
N GLU A 77 17.36 28.75 -36.66
CA GLU A 77 18.09 29.37 -35.55
C GLU A 77 17.26 30.51 -34.96
N PHE A 78 17.31 30.66 -33.64
CA PHE A 78 16.94 31.88 -32.93
C PHE A 78 17.83 32.01 -31.70
N GLU A 79 18.31 33.22 -31.45
CA GLU A 79 19.32 33.52 -30.43
C GLU A 79 18.74 33.42 -29.02
N ARG A 80 19.58 33.04 -28.05
CA ARG A 80 19.24 33.06 -26.62
C ARG A 80 19.85 34.29 -25.94
N PRO A 81 19.05 35.16 -25.30
CA PRO A 81 19.56 35.98 -24.22
C PRO A 81 19.97 35.10 -23.05
N SER A 82 21.17 35.30 -22.51
CA SER A 82 21.62 34.66 -21.28
C SER A 82 20.94 35.28 -20.05
N ASN A 83 20.34 34.46 -19.20
CA ASN A 83 20.00 34.81 -17.82
C ASN A 83 20.00 33.53 -16.99
N ASP A 84 21.08 33.29 -16.25
CA ASP A 84 21.14 32.19 -15.29
C ASP A 84 20.27 32.52 -14.07
N VAL A 85 19.37 31.60 -13.73
CA VAL A 85 18.60 31.62 -12.48
C VAL A 85 18.73 30.24 -11.84
N ASP A 86 19.64 30.13 -10.88
CA ASP A 86 19.94 28.88 -10.17
C ASP A 86 18.77 28.50 -9.25
N LEU A 87 17.89 27.62 -9.74
CA LEU A 87 16.80 27.02 -8.97
C LEU A 87 17.32 25.77 -8.24
N GLY A 88 18.03 26.01 -7.14
CA GLY A 88 18.71 24.99 -6.35
C GLY A 88 17.83 23.79 -5.98
N ALA A 89 18.21 22.61 -6.48
CA ALA A 89 17.50 21.36 -6.24
C ALA A 89 17.72 20.85 -4.79
N ILE A 90 16.65 20.81 -3.99
CA ILE A 90 16.70 20.27 -2.63
C ILE A 90 16.72 18.73 -2.70
N ALA A 91 17.90 18.14 -2.50
CA ALA A 91 18.07 16.70 -2.49
C ALA A 91 17.33 16.04 -1.30
N LEU A 92 16.43 15.10 -1.60
CA LEU A 92 15.77 14.23 -0.64
C LEU A 92 16.74 13.17 -0.09
N ASN A 93 17.79 13.58 0.62
CA ASN A 93 18.73 12.64 1.23
C ASN A 93 19.49 13.20 2.45
N ARG A 94 18.98 12.92 3.66
CA ARG A 94 19.77 12.74 4.89
C ARG A 94 19.15 11.64 5.74
N ALA A 95 19.60 10.40 5.52
CA ALA A 95 19.50 9.37 6.54
C ALA A 95 20.39 9.78 7.73
N VAL A 96 19.79 10.12 8.87
CA VAL A 96 20.55 10.52 10.07
C VAL A 96 21.28 9.31 10.62
N SER A 97 22.59 9.36 10.64
CA SER A 97 23.42 8.29 11.19
C SER A 97 23.40 8.31 12.71
N ARG A 98 23.45 7.14 13.35
CA ARG A 98 23.46 7.00 14.83
C ARG A 98 24.64 7.72 15.53
N ARG A 99 25.62 8.24 14.79
CA ARG A 99 26.74 9.05 15.35
C ARG A 99 26.36 10.50 15.67
N ASP A 100 25.36 11.07 15.02
CA ASP A 100 25.03 12.50 15.15
C ASP A 100 24.27 12.84 16.45
N PHE A 101 23.87 11.83 17.23
CA PHE A 101 23.07 11.98 18.46
C PHE A 101 23.92 12.02 19.76
N LEU A 102 25.22 11.71 19.70
CA LEU A 102 26.07 11.58 20.89
C LEU A 102 27.04 12.75 21.16
N THR A 103 27.06 13.77 20.29
CA THR A 103 27.91 14.97 20.46
C THR A 103 27.24 16.12 21.21
N ALA A 104 25.95 16.01 21.56
CA ALA A 104 25.19 17.04 22.27
C ALA A 104 25.29 16.96 23.82
N ALA A 105 26.05 16.01 24.37
CA ALA A 105 26.04 15.67 25.82
C ALA A 105 27.42 15.78 26.51
N ALA A 106 28.41 16.45 25.92
CA ALA A 106 29.78 16.49 26.46
C ALA A 106 30.48 17.85 26.21
N ALA A 107 30.02 18.92 26.88
CA ALA A 107 30.64 20.25 26.82
C ALA A 107 30.45 21.07 28.13
N GLY A 108 30.60 20.44 29.29
CA GLY A 108 30.54 21.11 30.60
C GLY A 108 31.86 21.02 31.36
N GLY A 109 32.65 22.09 31.40
CA GLY A 109 33.82 22.16 32.28
C GLY A 109 34.91 23.16 31.86
N ALA A 110 35.37 23.96 32.84
CA ALA A 110 36.55 24.82 32.84
C ALA A 110 36.60 26.01 31.85
N ALA A 111 37.09 27.14 32.36
CA ALA A 111 37.33 28.38 31.61
C ALA A 111 38.77 28.85 31.86
N LEU A 112 39.30 29.68 30.95
CA LEU A 112 40.41 30.61 31.23
C LEU A 112 40.37 31.79 30.24
N LEU A 113 41.10 32.86 30.58
CA LEU A 113 40.94 34.19 29.99
C LEU A 113 42.04 34.50 28.97
N LEU A 114 41.74 35.28 27.92
CA LEU A 114 42.33 36.62 27.70
C LEU A 114 41.81 37.33 26.41
N SER A 115 42.00 38.65 26.42
CA SER A 115 41.43 39.68 25.54
C SER A 115 41.91 39.76 24.08
N GLY A 116 40.99 40.13 23.18
CA GLY A 116 41.10 41.43 22.47
C GLY A 116 41.52 41.47 20.99
N VAL A 117 40.54 41.45 20.08
CA VAL A 117 40.64 41.94 18.68
C VAL A 117 39.30 42.63 18.32
N PRO A 118 39.27 43.78 17.62
CA PRO A 118 38.04 44.54 17.38
C PRO A 118 37.09 43.92 16.35
N ALA A 119 35.82 44.31 16.41
CA ALA A 119 34.75 43.77 15.58
C ALA A 119 34.75 44.34 14.15
N SER A 120 35.09 43.51 13.17
CA SER A 120 34.69 43.73 11.76
C SER A 120 33.20 43.43 11.60
N ALA A 121 32.48 44.31 10.90
CA ALA A 121 31.03 44.20 10.76
C ALA A 121 30.62 42.97 9.94
N VAL A 122 30.17 41.91 10.61
CA VAL A 122 29.36 40.87 9.97
C VAL A 122 28.06 41.53 9.54
N VAL A 123 27.91 41.75 8.23
CA VAL A 123 26.60 42.03 7.63
C VAL A 123 25.75 40.79 7.92
N ALA A 124 24.88 40.91 8.93
CA ALA A 124 23.93 39.88 9.27
C ALA A 124 22.91 39.75 8.13
N SER A 125 23.27 38.95 7.12
CA SER A 125 22.29 38.44 6.18
C SER A 125 21.16 37.84 7.02
N ARG A 126 19.94 38.32 6.82
CA ARG A 126 18.76 37.67 7.37
C ARG A 126 18.59 36.37 6.60
N ALA A 127 19.35 35.35 7.01
CA ALA A 127 19.06 33.97 6.69
C ALA A 127 17.61 33.74 7.11
N SER A 128 16.71 33.72 6.12
CA SER A 128 15.29 33.47 6.34
C SER A 128 15.21 32.14 7.05
N ALA A 129 14.80 32.16 8.32
CA ALA A 129 14.74 30.94 9.12
C ALA A 129 13.77 29.99 8.42
N ALA A 130 14.30 28.88 7.88
CA ALA A 130 13.53 27.94 7.09
C ALA A 130 12.23 27.59 7.85
N PRO A 131 11.06 27.61 7.20
CA PRO A 131 9.79 27.39 7.88
C PRO A 131 9.86 26.12 8.71
N ARG A 132 9.69 26.26 10.04
CA ARG A 132 9.73 25.10 10.93
C ARG A 132 8.62 24.14 10.51
N ASP A 133 8.99 22.87 10.33
CA ASP A 133 8.06 21.77 10.13
C ASP A 133 6.94 21.83 11.18
N SER A 134 5.71 21.55 10.76
CA SER A 134 4.59 21.49 11.69
C SER A 134 4.72 20.31 12.66
N VAL A 135 4.04 20.37 13.80
CA VAL A 135 4.01 19.24 14.75
C VAL A 135 3.48 17.96 14.10
N VAL A 136 2.63 18.07 13.07
CA VAL A 136 2.13 16.95 12.28
C VAL A 136 3.25 16.30 11.45
N LEU A 137 4.15 17.10 10.86
CA LEU A 137 5.31 16.57 10.15
C LEU A 137 6.33 15.92 11.09
N LEU A 138 6.51 16.46 12.30
CA LEU A 138 7.36 15.85 13.33
C LEU A 138 6.84 14.47 13.73
N TRP A 139 5.54 14.34 14.02
CA TRP A 139 4.90 13.05 14.29
C TRP A 139 4.89 12.13 13.07
N ASN A 140 4.67 12.66 11.86
CA ASN A 140 4.77 11.86 10.64
C ASN A 140 6.18 11.27 10.44
N LYS A 141 7.24 12.05 10.73
CA LYS A 141 8.61 11.52 10.72
C LYS A 141 8.77 10.42 11.77
N ALA A 142 8.31 10.64 13.00
CA ALA A 142 8.40 9.65 14.08
C ALA A 142 7.65 8.35 13.75
N PHE A 143 6.43 8.42 13.17
CA PHE A 143 5.71 7.22 12.72
C PHE A 143 6.52 6.47 11.64
N LEU A 144 7.14 7.17 10.69
CA LEU A 144 8.00 6.54 9.67
C LEU A 144 9.29 5.97 10.26
N ASP A 145 9.85 6.59 11.29
CA ASP A 145 10.96 6.02 12.07
C ASP A 145 10.53 4.72 12.77
N GLY A 146 9.34 4.70 13.39
CA GLY A 146 8.74 3.50 14.00
C GLY A 146 8.41 2.40 12.98
N VAL A 147 7.97 2.75 11.76
CA VAL A 147 7.80 1.81 10.64
C VAL A 147 9.13 1.15 10.27
N ARG A 148 10.23 1.91 10.17
CA ARG A 148 11.57 1.38 9.86
C ARG A 148 12.14 0.46 10.95
N GLU A 149 11.74 0.64 12.22
CA GLU A 149 12.07 -0.28 13.33
C GLU A 149 11.07 -1.45 13.48
N SER A 150 9.95 -1.43 12.76
CA SER A 150 8.89 -2.43 12.83
C SER A 150 9.27 -3.75 12.12
N LYS A 151 8.33 -4.71 12.09
CA LYS A 151 8.36 -5.87 11.19
C LYS A 151 7.01 -6.02 10.46
N LEU A 152 6.30 -4.92 10.28
CA LEU A 152 4.95 -4.91 9.71
C LEU A 152 5.00 -5.11 8.19
N GLY A 153 4.05 -5.87 7.65
CA GLY A 153 3.86 -5.97 6.21
C GLY A 153 3.25 -4.69 5.61
N PRO A 154 3.33 -4.47 4.29
CA PRO A 154 2.77 -3.29 3.64
C PRO A 154 1.31 -2.94 4.00
N PRO A 155 0.34 -3.88 4.08
CA PRO A 155 -1.04 -3.50 4.40
C PRO A 155 -1.17 -3.09 5.89
N MET A 156 -0.40 -3.71 6.79
CA MET A 156 -0.31 -3.31 8.20
C MET A 156 0.28 -1.90 8.35
N VAL A 157 1.32 -1.55 7.59
CA VAL A 157 1.93 -0.20 7.59
C VAL A 157 0.94 0.85 7.06
N ALA A 158 0.23 0.56 5.96
CA ALA A 158 -0.79 1.45 5.43
C ALA A 158 -1.88 1.77 6.47
N ARG A 159 -2.40 0.73 7.14
CA ARG A 159 -3.38 0.87 8.23
C ARG A 159 -2.80 1.60 9.44
N ALA A 160 -1.58 1.28 9.88
CA ALA A 160 -0.97 1.94 11.03
C ALA A 160 -0.82 3.45 10.81
N LEU A 161 -0.35 3.87 9.63
CA LEU A 161 -0.25 5.30 9.28
C LEU A 161 -1.63 5.97 9.20
N ALA A 162 -2.66 5.27 8.69
CA ALA A 162 -4.03 5.77 8.66
C ALA A 162 -4.63 5.97 10.06
N ILE A 163 -4.42 5.01 10.97
CA ILE A 163 -4.84 5.11 12.37
C ILE A 163 -4.15 6.29 13.05
N ALA A 164 -2.82 6.38 12.92
CA ALA A 164 -2.01 7.41 13.56
C ALA A 164 -2.44 8.84 13.14
N HIS A 165 -2.66 9.07 11.85
CA HIS A 165 -3.14 10.36 11.35
C HIS A 165 -4.64 10.60 11.56
N THR A 166 -5.43 9.56 11.77
CA THR A 166 -6.84 9.69 12.21
C THR A 166 -6.94 10.10 13.68
N CYS A 167 -6.09 9.56 14.57
CA CYS A 167 -5.98 10.03 15.95
C CYS A 167 -5.61 11.53 16.02
N ILE A 168 -4.64 11.95 15.19
CA ILE A 168 -4.27 13.37 15.03
C ILE A 168 -5.46 14.20 14.52
N TYR A 169 -6.21 13.69 13.54
CA TYR A 169 -7.36 14.39 12.96
C TYR A 169 -8.50 14.59 13.98
N ASP A 170 -8.94 13.53 14.68
CA ASP A 170 -10.01 13.63 15.69
C ASP A 170 -9.62 14.61 16.82
N ALA A 171 -8.36 14.63 17.24
CA ALA A 171 -7.85 15.55 18.26
C ALA A 171 -7.73 17.01 17.75
N TRP A 172 -7.40 17.21 16.47
CA TRP A 172 -7.40 18.54 15.85
C TRP A 172 -8.82 19.07 15.63
N ALA A 173 -9.76 18.23 15.21
CA ALA A 173 -11.15 18.61 14.91
C ALA A 173 -11.89 19.17 16.14
N ALA A 174 -11.52 18.73 17.35
CA ALA A 174 -11.96 19.31 18.61
C ALA A 174 -11.67 20.83 18.73
N TYR A 175 -10.66 21.35 18.03
CA TYR A 175 -10.26 22.76 18.04
C TYR A 175 -10.62 23.51 16.75
N ASP A 176 -11.36 22.88 15.82
CA ASP A 176 -11.93 23.56 14.67
C ASP A 176 -13.39 24.02 14.92
N HIS A 177 -13.82 24.99 14.12
CA HIS A 177 -15.16 25.56 14.13
C HIS A 177 -16.22 24.73 13.39
N ARG A 178 -15.82 23.87 12.44
CA ARG A 178 -16.72 23.06 11.61
C ARG A 178 -16.45 21.56 11.72
N ALA A 179 -15.18 21.16 11.62
CA ALA A 179 -14.80 19.76 11.47
C ALA A 179 -15.27 18.88 12.64
N VAL A 180 -15.50 17.59 12.35
CA VAL A 180 -15.99 16.59 13.30
C VAL A 180 -15.08 15.36 13.33
N GLY A 181 -14.79 14.84 14.53
CA GLY A 181 -13.98 13.64 14.68
C GLY A 181 -14.66 12.41 14.08
N THR A 182 -13.88 11.53 13.46
CA THR A 182 -14.35 10.28 12.83
C THR A 182 -15.15 9.39 13.79
N ARG A 183 -14.82 9.36 15.10
CA ARG A 183 -15.49 8.47 16.07
C ARG A 183 -16.43 9.22 17.01
N LEU A 184 -16.02 10.39 17.49
CA LEU A 184 -16.77 11.17 18.51
C LEU A 184 -17.51 12.38 17.94
N SER A 185 -17.53 12.54 16.61
CA SER A 185 -18.21 13.62 15.91
C SER A 185 -17.84 15.01 16.48
N GLY A 186 -18.81 15.90 16.72
CA GLY A 186 -18.56 17.21 17.33
C GLY A 186 -18.46 17.23 18.86
N SER A 187 -18.55 16.08 19.56
CA SER A 187 -18.71 16.07 21.03
C SER A 187 -17.50 16.59 21.82
N LEU A 188 -16.30 16.55 21.22
CA LEU A 188 -15.07 17.09 21.80
C LEU A 188 -14.86 18.59 21.52
N ARG A 189 -15.76 19.27 20.79
CA ARG A 189 -15.52 20.62 20.26
C ARG A 189 -15.38 21.67 21.38
N ARG A 190 -14.19 22.28 21.46
CA ARG A 190 -13.83 23.33 22.42
C ARG A 190 -14.40 24.70 22.04
N PRO A 191 -14.66 25.61 23.01
CA PRO A 191 -15.17 26.96 22.74
C PRO A 191 -14.12 27.83 21.99
N PRO A 192 -14.52 28.91 21.29
CA PRO A 192 -13.66 29.62 20.34
C PRO A 192 -12.36 30.17 20.93
N ASP A 193 -12.41 30.65 22.17
CA ASP A 193 -11.30 31.19 22.95
C ASP A 193 -10.26 30.14 23.33
N GLU A 194 -10.63 28.85 23.38
CA GLU A 194 -9.71 27.74 23.59
C GLU A 194 -9.03 27.22 22.30
N ARG A 195 -9.44 27.69 21.10
CA ARG A 195 -8.94 27.19 19.80
C ARG A 195 -7.53 27.66 19.43
N LYS A 196 -6.70 27.93 20.45
CA LYS A 196 -5.33 28.45 20.40
C LYS A 196 -4.36 27.44 19.77
N LEU A 197 -3.27 27.95 19.18
CA LEU A 197 -2.22 27.14 18.57
C LEU A 197 -1.58 26.15 19.56
N SER A 198 -1.29 26.60 20.79
CA SER A 198 -0.77 25.76 21.88
C SER A 198 -1.63 24.52 22.13
N ASN A 199 -2.94 24.72 22.24
CA ASN A 199 -3.90 23.68 22.60
C ASN A 199 -4.02 22.64 21.47
N ARG A 200 -4.05 23.11 20.21
CA ARG A 200 -3.98 22.23 19.03
C ARG A 200 -2.70 21.38 19.03
N VAL A 201 -1.54 22.01 19.21
CA VAL A 201 -0.23 21.33 19.21
C VAL A 201 -0.13 20.27 20.30
N GLN A 202 -0.60 20.58 21.51
CA GLN A 202 -0.60 19.65 22.64
C GLN A 202 -1.56 18.48 22.40
N ALA A 203 -2.83 18.73 22.05
CA ALA A 203 -3.81 17.68 21.82
C ALA A 203 -3.43 16.74 20.66
N ILE A 204 -2.91 17.30 19.55
CA ILE A 204 -2.34 16.51 18.44
C ILE A 204 -1.21 15.61 18.94
N SER A 205 -0.30 16.12 19.78
CA SER A 205 0.86 15.37 20.25
C SER A 205 0.47 14.24 21.21
N PHE A 206 -0.48 14.48 22.11
CA PHE A 206 -1.02 13.41 22.96
C PHE A 206 -1.72 12.32 22.14
N ALA A 207 -2.57 12.70 21.17
CA ALA A 207 -3.23 11.73 20.32
C ALA A 207 -2.25 10.92 19.45
N ALA A 208 -1.25 11.60 18.89
CA ALA A 208 -0.17 10.99 18.12
C ALA A 208 0.65 10.02 18.97
N TYR A 209 1.05 10.41 20.18
CA TYR A 209 1.81 9.57 21.11
C TYR A 209 1.05 8.30 21.51
N ARG A 210 -0.25 8.41 21.82
CA ARG A 210 -1.08 7.22 22.15
C ARG A 210 -1.18 6.26 20.97
N ALA A 211 -1.36 6.76 19.75
CA ALA A 211 -1.33 5.93 18.55
C ALA A 211 0.05 5.31 18.28
N ALA A 212 1.12 6.08 18.49
CA ALA A 212 2.50 5.63 18.28
C ALA A 212 2.87 4.45 19.20
N ALA A 213 2.55 4.57 20.50
CA ALA A 213 2.83 3.54 21.50
C ALA A 213 1.99 2.26 21.29
N ASP A 214 0.77 2.37 20.77
CA ASP A 214 -0.08 1.22 20.43
C ASP A 214 0.39 0.46 19.18
N LEU A 215 0.71 1.20 18.12
CA LEU A 215 1.04 0.64 16.80
C LEU A 215 2.50 0.18 16.69
N PHE A 216 3.41 0.85 17.40
CA PHE A 216 4.85 0.61 17.34
C PHE A 216 5.50 0.54 18.74
N PRO A 217 5.01 -0.29 19.69
CA PRO A 217 5.42 -0.27 21.10
C PRO A 217 6.92 -0.48 21.35
N ARG A 218 7.65 -1.11 20.42
CA ARG A 218 9.11 -1.27 20.50
C ARG A 218 9.90 0.02 20.26
N SER A 219 9.25 1.06 19.74
CA SER A 219 9.85 2.35 19.39
C SER A 219 9.48 3.49 20.35
N THR A 220 8.69 3.21 21.39
CA THR A 220 8.25 4.23 22.36
C THR A 220 9.44 4.90 23.05
N ALA A 221 10.28 4.11 23.73
CA ALA A 221 11.46 4.62 24.45
C ALA A 221 12.57 5.18 23.54
N THR A 222 12.61 4.80 22.25
CA THR A 222 13.67 5.22 21.31
C THR A 222 13.28 6.41 20.44
N ILE A 223 11.99 6.63 20.17
CA ILE A 223 11.51 7.62 19.19
C ILE A 223 10.39 8.50 19.78
N PHE A 224 9.38 7.93 20.45
CA PHE A 224 8.19 8.69 20.84
C PHE A 224 8.33 9.42 22.18
N ASP A 225 8.99 8.82 23.17
CA ASP A 225 9.31 9.48 24.45
C ASP A 225 10.29 10.65 24.25
N PRO A 226 11.38 10.52 23.45
CA PRO A 226 12.22 11.66 23.09
C PRO A 226 11.47 12.77 22.35
N LEU A 227 10.50 12.43 21.48
CA LEU A 227 9.70 13.44 20.78
C LEU A 227 8.78 14.20 21.76
N MET A 228 8.03 13.50 22.63
CA MET A 228 7.22 14.15 23.66
C MET A 228 8.04 15.07 24.56
N ALA A 229 9.19 14.59 25.06
CA ALA A 229 10.11 15.38 25.86
C ALA A 229 10.63 16.62 25.10
N SER A 230 10.99 16.48 23.81
CA SER A 230 11.46 17.60 22.98
C SER A 230 10.38 18.66 22.71
N LEU A 231 9.09 18.29 22.80
CA LEU A 231 7.95 19.19 22.69
C LEU A 231 7.55 19.79 24.05
N GLY A 232 8.18 19.38 25.15
CA GLY A 232 7.85 19.83 26.50
C GLY A 232 6.61 19.17 27.10
N PHE A 233 6.25 17.95 26.64
CA PHE A 233 5.07 17.22 27.09
C PHE A 233 5.44 15.90 27.79
N ASP A 234 4.64 15.51 28.80
CA ASP A 234 4.80 14.25 29.50
C ASP A 234 3.97 13.12 28.84
N GLY A 235 4.64 12.08 28.35
CA GLY A 235 4.00 10.88 27.80
C GLY A 235 3.19 10.08 28.82
N ALA A 236 3.43 10.26 30.13
CA ALA A 236 2.72 9.57 31.20
C ALA A 236 1.33 10.17 31.51
N ASP A 237 1.01 11.40 31.06
CA ASP A 237 -0.30 12.02 31.31
C ASP A 237 -1.41 11.33 30.49
N ILE A 238 -2.07 10.36 31.14
CA ILE A 238 -3.23 9.60 30.66
C ILE A 238 -4.58 10.23 31.07
N SER A 239 -4.60 11.53 31.40
CA SER A 239 -5.83 12.26 31.74
C SER A 239 -6.93 12.07 30.68
N ARG A 240 -8.18 12.05 31.15
CA ARG A 240 -9.39 12.00 30.32
C ARG A 240 -10.26 13.25 30.47
N ASP A 241 -9.76 14.28 31.14
CA ASP A 241 -10.44 15.55 31.29
C ASP A 241 -10.43 16.30 29.95
N THR A 242 -11.55 16.24 29.23
CA THR A 242 -11.75 16.89 27.92
C THR A 242 -11.85 18.42 27.99
N SER A 243 -11.71 19.05 29.17
CA SER A 243 -11.40 20.48 29.27
C SER A 243 -9.91 20.79 28.98
N THR A 244 -9.04 19.78 29.09
CA THR A 244 -7.59 19.90 28.90
C THR A 244 -7.16 19.40 27.51
N PRO A 245 -6.12 20.00 26.88
CA PRO A 245 -5.61 19.48 25.60
C PRO A 245 -5.04 18.05 25.66
N PRO A 246 -4.29 17.62 26.71
CA PRO A 246 -3.91 16.21 26.87
C PRO A 246 -5.13 15.29 26.92
N GLY A 247 -6.16 15.64 27.69
CA GLY A 247 -7.38 14.84 27.80
C GLY A 247 -8.15 14.73 26.49
N ILE A 248 -8.23 15.81 25.70
CA ILE A 248 -8.77 15.77 24.34
C ILE A 248 -7.98 14.79 23.45
N GLY A 249 -6.64 14.89 23.45
CA GLY A 249 -5.78 14.01 22.65
C GLY A 249 -5.89 12.54 23.06
N ASN A 250 -5.87 12.27 24.36
CA ASN A 250 -6.02 10.93 24.93
C ASN A 250 -7.39 10.30 24.61
N VAL A 251 -8.48 11.06 24.75
CA VAL A 251 -9.85 10.57 24.48
C VAL A 251 -10.09 10.35 22.98
N ALA A 252 -9.63 11.26 22.13
CA ALA A 252 -9.71 11.13 20.68
C ALA A 252 -8.96 9.87 20.19
N ALA A 253 -7.69 9.69 20.57
CA ALA A 253 -6.92 8.53 20.18
C ALA A 253 -7.51 7.23 20.74
N LYS A 254 -7.95 7.20 22.00
CA LYS A 254 -8.62 6.03 22.60
C LYS A 254 -9.81 5.56 21.76
N ALA A 255 -10.70 6.48 21.36
CA ALA A 255 -11.89 6.13 20.59
C ALA A 255 -11.55 5.57 19.19
N VAL A 256 -10.48 6.05 18.55
CA VAL A 256 -9.99 5.52 17.27
C VAL A 256 -9.33 4.15 17.46
N LEU A 257 -8.52 3.97 18.51
CA LEU A 257 -7.81 2.71 18.77
C LEU A 257 -8.74 1.56 19.17
N GLU A 258 -9.71 1.79 20.06
CA GLU A 258 -10.66 0.74 20.49
C GLU A 258 -11.49 0.18 19.33
N ASP A 259 -11.98 1.04 18.45
CA ASP A 259 -12.66 0.65 17.19
C ASP A 259 -11.69 -0.06 16.23
N ARG A 260 -10.42 0.36 16.15
CA ARG A 260 -9.43 -0.25 15.27
C ARG A 260 -8.84 -1.56 15.77
N HIS A 261 -8.83 -1.84 17.07
CA HIS A 261 -8.48 -3.18 17.56
C HIS A 261 -9.51 -4.23 17.14
N ALA A 262 -10.79 -3.86 17.12
CA ALA A 262 -11.89 -4.74 16.70
C ALA A 262 -12.08 -4.87 15.16
N ASP A 263 -11.19 -4.30 14.34
CA ASP A 263 -11.45 -4.06 12.92
C ASP A 263 -11.24 -5.23 11.96
N GLY A 264 -10.95 -6.42 12.46
CA GLY A 264 -10.69 -7.60 11.63
C GLY A 264 -9.24 -7.76 11.13
N SER A 265 -8.33 -6.84 11.49
CA SER A 265 -6.88 -6.99 11.21
C SER A 265 -6.18 -8.03 12.08
N ASN A 266 -6.77 -8.38 13.23
CA ASN A 266 -6.15 -9.20 14.29
C ASN A 266 -4.87 -8.57 14.88
N GLN A 267 -4.83 -7.23 15.03
CA GLN A 267 -3.66 -6.52 15.58
C GLN A 267 -3.20 -7.08 16.93
N LEU A 268 -4.12 -7.46 17.83
CA LEU A 268 -3.80 -7.94 19.17
C LEU A 268 -3.42 -9.43 19.24
N GLY A 269 -3.66 -10.21 18.17
CA GLY A 269 -3.39 -11.66 18.15
C GLY A 269 -4.41 -12.49 18.95
N ASP A 270 -5.63 -11.98 19.10
CA ASP A 270 -6.73 -12.51 19.91
C ASP A 270 -7.89 -13.09 19.10
N ALA A 271 -7.91 -12.89 17.77
CA ALA A 271 -8.98 -13.39 16.91
C ALA A 271 -9.07 -14.93 16.91
N LEU A 272 -10.28 -15.46 17.15
CA LEU A 272 -10.56 -16.90 17.14
C LEU A 272 -10.20 -17.53 15.78
N GLY A 273 -9.40 -18.59 15.83
CA GLY A 273 -8.82 -19.25 14.64
C GLY A 273 -7.47 -18.69 14.21
N GLY A 274 -7.01 -17.58 14.79
CA GLY A 274 -5.65 -17.07 14.64
C GLY A 274 -4.63 -17.81 15.50
N SER A 275 -3.37 -17.37 15.46
CA SER A 275 -2.33 -17.87 16.37
C SER A 275 -2.31 -17.03 17.66
N PRO A 276 -2.63 -17.58 18.84
CA PRO A 276 -2.81 -16.78 20.05
C PRO A 276 -1.58 -15.96 20.44
N GLY A 277 -1.77 -14.67 20.70
CA GLY A 277 -0.70 -13.71 21.02
C GLY A 277 0.19 -13.32 19.84
N VAL A 278 -0.07 -13.83 18.63
CA VAL A 278 0.67 -13.46 17.42
C VAL A 278 -0.10 -12.37 16.66
N ALA A 279 0.32 -11.13 16.89
CA ALA A 279 -0.20 -9.94 16.22
C ALA A 279 -0.26 -10.12 14.68
N TYR A 280 -1.40 -9.75 14.11
CA TYR A 280 -1.74 -9.87 12.68
C TYR A 280 -1.65 -11.29 12.09
N SER A 281 -1.74 -12.35 12.90
CA SER A 281 -1.86 -13.73 12.38
C SER A 281 -3.16 -13.94 11.59
N ASP A 282 -3.11 -14.77 10.55
CA ASP A 282 -4.31 -15.15 9.80
C ASP A 282 -5.24 -16.01 10.67
N TYR A 283 -6.50 -15.63 10.71
CA TYR A 283 -7.60 -16.37 11.36
C TYR A 283 -8.66 -16.84 10.34
N THR A 284 -8.38 -16.71 9.04
CA THR A 284 -9.27 -17.16 7.95
C THR A 284 -8.99 -18.58 7.47
N GLY A 285 -7.91 -19.21 7.94
CA GLY A 285 -7.55 -20.58 7.61
C GLY A 285 -7.03 -20.74 6.19
N TYR A 286 -6.23 -19.79 5.69
CA TYR A 286 -5.67 -19.92 4.35
C TYR A 286 -4.68 -21.07 4.21
N ALA A 287 -4.95 -21.97 3.27
CA ALA A 287 -3.97 -22.88 2.69
C ALA A 287 -3.75 -22.53 1.21
N PRO A 288 -2.50 -22.41 0.73
CA PRO A 288 -2.20 -22.31 -0.69
C PRO A 288 -2.48 -23.65 -1.39
N LYS A 289 -2.91 -23.62 -2.65
CA LYS A 289 -3.18 -24.85 -3.43
C LYS A 289 -1.91 -25.57 -3.89
N ASN A 290 -0.82 -24.83 -4.05
CA ASN A 290 0.45 -25.32 -4.59
C ASN A 290 1.46 -25.60 -3.48
N ASP A 291 2.27 -26.64 -3.65
CA ASP A 291 3.37 -26.94 -2.73
C ASP A 291 4.48 -25.88 -2.85
N PRO A 292 5.21 -25.53 -1.77
CA PRO A 292 6.21 -24.47 -1.83
C PRO A 292 7.34 -24.74 -2.84
N MET A 293 7.57 -23.81 -3.77
CA MET A 293 8.71 -23.89 -4.69
C MET A 293 9.99 -23.53 -3.94
N ASP A 294 10.90 -24.49 -3.82
CA ASP A 294 12.24 -24.24 -3.29
C ASP A 294 13.16 -23.70 -4.40
N VAL A 295 13.44 -22.39 -4.35
CA VAL A 295 14.20 -21.71 -5.42
C VAL A 295 15.71 -22.00 -5.38
N ARG A 296 16.15 -22.87 -4.45
CA ARG A 296 17.55 -23.29 -4.27
C ARG A 296 17.90 -24.55 -5.07
N VAL A 297 16.90 -25.26 -5.58
CA VAL A 297 17.01 -26.51 -6.34
C VAL A 297 16.38 -26.33 -7.74
N PRO A 298 16.55 -27.29 -8.68
CA PRO A 298 15.82 -27.27 -9.95
C PRO A 298 14.30 -27.18 -9.74
N PHE A 299 13.60 -26.51 -10.66
CA PHE A 299 12.14 -26.39 -10.60
C PHE A 299 11.48 -27.76 -10.79
N ASP A 300 10.60 -28.12 -9.86
CA ASP A 300 9.74 -29.30 -9.93
C ASP A 300 8.32 -28.89 -10.38
N PRO A 301 7.89 -29.25 -11.61
CA PRO A 301 6.55 -28.94 -12.09
C PRO A 301 5.42 -29.59 -11.27
N THR A 302 5.68 -30.70 -10.56
CA THR A 302 4.65 -31.42 -9.79
C THR A 302 4.19 -30.66 -8.55
N SER A 303 5.00 -29.71 -8.08
CA SER A 303 4.63 -28.76 -7.01
C SER A 303 3.50 -27.80 -7.39
N VAL A 304 3.22 -27.61 -8.69
CA VAL A 304 2.22 -26.68 -9.22
C VAL A 304 0.91 -27.41 -9.55
N ARG A 305 0.11 -27.67 -8.50
CA ARG A 305 -1.18 -28.38 -8.56
C ARG A 305 -2.30 -27.58 -9.24
N ASP A 306 -2.30 -26.25 -9.13
CA ASP A 306 -3.17 -25.32 -9.86
C ASP A 306 -2.31 -24.16 -10.41
N PRO A 307 -2.05 -24.11 -11.73
CA PRO A 307 -1.20 -23.07 -12.34
C PRO A 307 -1.85 -21.68 -12.38
N ASN A 308 -3.10 -21.51 -11.93
CA ASN A 308 -3.70 -20.19 -11.71
C ASN A 308 -3.40 -19.64 -10.31
N SER A 309 -3.02 -20.50 -9.36
CA SER A 309 -2.95 -20.16 -7.94
C SER A 309 -1.57 -19.79 -7.45
N TRP A 310 -1.51 -19.09 -6.33
CA TRP A 310 -0.27 -18.69 -5.67
C TRP A 310 0.50 -19.91 -5.18
N GLN A 311 1.82 -19.76 -5.17
CA GLN A 311 2.76 -20.75 -4.69
C GLN A 311 3.71 -20.06 -3.71
N PRO A 312 3.80 -20.54 -2.45
CA PRO A 312 4.81 -20.04 -1.53
C PRO A 312 6.21 -20.32 -2.07
N LEU A 313 7.15 -19.42 -1.82
CA LEU A 313 8.56 -19.65 -2.15
C LEU A 313 9.33 -20.05 -0.89
N ARG A 314 10.19 -21.07 -1.04
CA ARG A 314 11.18 -21.47 -0.04
C ARG A 314 12.56 -20.98 -0.48
N TYR A 315 13.23 -20.24 0.40
CA TYR A 315 14.50 -19.56 0.11
C TYR A 315 15.33 -19.37 1.39
N VAL A 316 16.57 -18.88 1.26
CA VAL A 316 17.41 -18.50 2.41
C VAL A 316 17.23 -17.00 2.67
N ASP A 317 16.80 -16.61 3.86
CA ASP A 317 16.58 -15.19 4.21
C ASP A 317 17.88 -14.40 4.40
N GLY A 318 17.77 -13.09 4.64
CA GLY A 318 18.90 -12.20 4.92
C GLY A 318 19.65 -12.47 6.23
N SER A 319 19.24 -13.46 7.02
CA SER A 319 19.90 -13.93 8.24
C SER A 319 20.41 -15.38 8.10
N GLY A 320 20.33 -15.98 6.91
CA GLY A 320 20.81 -17.34 6.64
C GLY A 320 19.80 -18.47 6.92
N ASN A 321 18.57 -18.15 7.32
CA ASN A 321 17.56 -19.17 7.66
C ASN A 321 16.83 -19.67 6.41
N VAL A 322 16.53 -20.96 6.36
CA VAL A 322 15.61 -21.50 5.35
C VAL A 322 14.17 -21.17 5.76
N VAL A 323 13.53 -20.28 5.01
CA VAL A 323 12.16 -19.80 5.29
C VAL A 323 11.17 -20.27 4.22
N THR A 324 9.90 -20.32 4.58
CA THR A 324 8.79 -20.52 3.64
C THR A 324 7.59 -19.69 4.12
N PRO A 325 7.55 -18.38 3.84
CA PRO A 325 6.55 -17.50 4.44
C PRO A 325 5.15 -17.77 3.92
N SER A 326 4.16 -17.70 4.82
CA SER A 326 2.73 -17.74 4.48
C SER A 326 2.26 -16.42 3.84
N PHE A 327 1.01 -16.40 3.35
CA PHE A 327 0.39 -15.18 2.79
C PHE A 327 0.24 -14.12 3.90
N VAL A 328 1.10 -13.10 3.85
CA VAL A 328 1.06 -11.95 4.75
C VAL A 328 -0.25 -11.18 4.55
N GLY A 329 -1.09 -11.14 5.59
CA GLY A 329 -2.39 -10.50 5.56
C GLY A 329 -3.48 -11.34 4.88
N ALA A 330 -3.46 -12.67 4.95
CA ALA A 330 -4.56 -13.48 4.41
C ALA A 330 -5.95 -13.14 4.99
N GLN A 331 -6.01 -12.52 6.17
CA GLN A 331 -7.23 -11.98 6.78
C GLN A 331 -7.68 -10.62 6.23
N TRP A 332 -6.84 -9.90 5.49
CA TRP A 332 -7.02 -8.46 5.22
C TRP A 332 -8.31 -8.03 4.50
N PRO A 333 -9.00 -8.85 3.69
CA PRO A 333 -10.32 -8.47 3.14
C PRO A 333 -11.43 -8.34 4.20
N ARG A 334 -11.18 -8.78 5.44
CA ARG A 334 -12.05 -8.57 6.60
C ARG A 334 -11.75 -7.27 7.36
N VAL A 335 -10.73 -6.51 6.96
CA VAL A 335 -10.36 -5.25 7.64
C VAL A 335 -11.38 -4.16 7.31
N ALA A 336 -11.91 -3.53 8.35
CA ALA A 336 -12.82 -2.39 8.21
C ALA A 336 -12.08 -1.19 7.60
N THR A 337 -12.64 -0.66 6.52
CA THR A 337 -12.15 0.47 5.73
C THR A 337 -12.64 1.81 6.26
N PHE A 338 -11.99 2.90 5.84
CA PHE A 338 -12.42 4.25 6.14
C PHE A 338 -13.66 4.65 5.33
N ALA A 339 -13.69 4.42 4.01
CA ALA A 339 -14.78 4.82 3.13
C ALA A 339 -15.22 3.76 2.11
N VAL A 340 -14.29 2.94 1.59
CA VAL A 340 -14.59 1.99 0.51
C VAL A 340 -15.30 0.76 1.04
N ALA A 341 -16.55 0.49 0.62
CA ALA A 341 -17.28 -0.70 1.05
C ALA A 341 -16.54 -2.01 0.64
N PRO A 342 -16.42 -3.02 1.53
CA PRO A 342 -15.70 -4.26 1.24
C PRO A 342 -16.16 -4.94 -0.07
N GLY A 343 -15.19 -5.29 -0.92
CA GLY A 343 -15.43 -5.92 -2.22
C GLY A 343 -16.05 -5.01 -3.31
N SER A 344 -16.44 -3.77 -3.01
CA SER A 344 -17.08 -2.87 -4.00
C SER A 344 -16.17 -2.45 -5.16
N LEU A 345 -14.85 -2.44 -4.94
CA LEU A 345 -13.82 -2.15 -5.94
C LEU A 345 -13.02 -3.41 -6.35
N ARG A 346 -13.59 -4.60 -6.14
CA ARG A 346 -13.04 -5.86 -6.65
C ARG A 346 -13.12 -5.90 -8.17
N SER A 347 -12.11 -6.46 -8.82
CA SER A 347 -12.14 -6.66 -10.27
C SER A 347 -13.29 -7.57 -10.69
N ALA A 348 -14.02 -7.19 -11.74
CA ALA A 348 -15.10 -7.99 -12.30
C ALA A 348 -14.59 -9.12 -13.22
N SER A 349 -13.42 -8.96 -13.83
CA SER A 349 -12.81 -9.97 -14.72
C SER A 349 -11.77 -10.84 -14.00
N GLY A 350 -11.09 -10.29 -12.98
CA GLY A 350 -9.90 -10.90 -12.41
C GLY A 350 -8.72 -10.93 -13.38
N PRO A 351 -7.63 -11.66 -13.03
CA PRO A 351 -6.45 -11.82 -13.88
C PRO A 351 -6.69 -12.77 -15.07
N ALA A 352 -5.90 -12.60 -16.13
CA ALA A 352 -5.77 -13.60 -17.19
C ALA A 352 -5.40 -14.99 -16.60
N ARG A 353 -5.99 -16.05 -17.16
CA ARG A 353 -5.93 -17.42 -16.59
C ARG A 353 -5.12 -18.39 -17.45
N PHE A 354 -4.55 -19.42 -16.81
CA PHE A 354 -3.78 -20.46 -17.49
C PHE A 354 -4.59 -21.09 -18.64
N GLY A 355 -3.94 -21.33 -19.78
CA GLY A 355 -4.57 -21.81 -21.01
C GLY A 355 -5.21 -20.71 -21.89
N THR A 356 -5.36 -19.48 -21.40
CA THR A 356 -5.78 -18.34 -22.25
C THR A 356 -4.60 -17.71 -22.98
N GLY A 357 -4.84 -17.14 -24.16
CA GLY A 357 -3.80 -16.42 -24.91
C GLY A 357 -3.17 -15.27 -24.13
N GLY A 358 -3.98 -14.47 -23.43
CA GLY A 358 -3.51 -13.33 -22.62
C GLY A 358 -2.54 -13.74 -21.51
N TYR A 359 -2.74 -14.90 -20.89
CA TYR A 359 -1.84 -15.43 -19.86
C TYR A 359 -0.46 -15.81 -20.41
N ILE A 360 -0.38 -16.29 -21.65
CA ILE A 360 0.89 -16.61 -22.31
C ILE A 360 1.56 -15.32 -22.81
N THR A 361 0.78 -14.37 -23.36
CA THR A 361 1.28 -13.06 -23.81
C THR A 361 1.92 -12.28 -22.65
N GLN A 362 1.21 -12.05 -21.54
CA GLN A 362 1.77 -11.30 -20.40
C GLN A 362 3.05 -11.93 -19.79
N ALA A 363 3.25 -13.25 -19.97
CA ALA A 363 4.44 -13.95 -19.52
C ALA A 363 5.62 -13.81 -20.52
N ARG A 364 5.35 -13.67 -21.83
CA ARG A 364 6.35 -13.31 -22.84
C ARG A 364 6.75 -11.85 -22.71
N ASP A 365 5.78 -10.94 -22.60
CA ASP A 365 6.03 -9.50 -22.46
C ASP A 365 6.92 -9.20 -21.24
N LEU A 366 6.80 -9.99 -20.16
CA LEU A 366 7.64 -9.89 -18.97
C LEU A 366 9.03 -10.53 -19.14
N LEU A 367 9.17 -11.56 -19.98
CA LEU A 367 10.47 -12.12 -20.36
C LEU A 367 11.25 -11.16 -21.25
N ASP A 368 10.59 -10.56 -22.26
CA ASP A 368 11.21 -9.55 -23.14
C ASP A 368 11.62 -8.31 -22.33
N LEU A 369 10.74 -7.81 -21.46
CA LEU A 369 11.06 -6.72 -20.53
C LEU A 369 12.17 -7.10 -19.53
N SER A 370 12.26 -8.37 -19.11
CA SER A 370 13.39 -8.90 -18.32
C SER A 370 14.69 -8.99 -19.14
N ALA A 371 14.61 -9.20 -20.45
CA ALA A 371 15.74 -9.31 -21.35
C ALA A 371 16.36 -7.96 -21.74
N ASP A 372 15.60 -6.87 -21.67
CA ASP A 372 16.03 -5.53 -22.09
C ASP A 372 16.17 -4.53 -20.92
N LEU A 373 16.29 -5.03 -19.68
CA LEU A 373 16.48 -4.24 -18.45
C LEU A 373 17.71 -3.32 -18.49
N THR A 374 17.46 -2.01 -18.62
CA THR A 374 18.50 -0.97 -18.49
C THR A 374 18.88 -0.71 -17.02
N ASP A 375 20.03 -0.06 -16.79
CA ASP A 375 20.42 0.42 -15.45
C ASP A 375 19.34 1.31 -14.81
N GLU A 376 18.70 2.18 -15.58
CA GLU A 376 17.60 3.02 -15.11
C GLU A 376 16.40 2.17 -14.65
N GLN A 377 15.98 1.19 -15.44
CA GLN A 377 14.86 0.32 -15.12
C GLN A 377 15.14 -0.55 -13.89
N LYS A 378 16.38 -1.02 -13.73
CA LYS A 378 16.86 -1.75 -12.54
C LYS A 378 16.80 -0.88 -11.29
N VAL A 379 17.32 0.36 -11.33
CA VAL A 379 17.27 1.25 -10.15
C VAL A 379 15.86 1.75 -9.87
N ILE A 380 14.99 1.90 -10.88
CA ILE A 380 13.56 2.14 -10.70
C ILE A 380 12.89 0.96 -9.99
N ALA A 381 13.18 -0.29 -10.39
CA ALA A 381 12.68 -1.49 -9.72
C ALA A 381 13.08 -1.54 -8.25
N GLU A 382 14.32 -1.14 -7.94
CA GLU A 382 14.89 -1.13 -6.59
C GLU A 382 14.42 0.04 -5.71
N TYR A 383 14.30 1.24 -6.26
CA TYR A 383 13.84 2.44 -5.55
C TYR A 383 12.40 2.23 -5.05
N TRP A 384 11.50 1.91 -5.97
CA TRP A 384 10.10 1.60 -5.65
C TRP A 384 9.89 0.19 -5.05
N ALA A 385 10.95 -0.56 -4.77
CA ALA A 385 10.82 -1.78 -3.97
C ALA A 385 10.78 -1.51 -2.47
N ASP A 386 11.22 -0.33 -2.01
CA ASP A 386 11.22 0.11 -0.61
C ASP A 386 11.73 -0.97 0.36
N GLY A 387 13.05 -0.96 0.60
CA GLY A 387 13.76 -2.06 1.26
C GLY A 387 13.30 -2.39 2.69
N PRO A 388 13.75 -3.51 3.29
CA PRO A 388 13.29 -4.01 4.59
C PRO A 388 13.59 -3.13 5.81
N HIS A 389 14.25 -1.98 5.60
CA HIS A 389 14.52 -0.95 6.61
C HIS A 389 14.01 0.44 6.16
N SER A 390 13.00 0.46 5.31
CA SER A 390 12.34 1.65 4.76
C SER A 390 10.92 1.83 5.32
N GLU A 391 10.30 2.92 4.89
CA GLU A 391 8.93 3.32 5.09
C GLU A 391 7.89 2.35 4.48
N LEU A 392 8.35 1.41 3.63
CA LEU A 392 7.54 0.61 2.70
C LEU A 392 6.73 1.49 1.71
N PRO A 393 6.17 0.92 0.63
CA PRO A 393 5.46 1.71 -0.38
C PRO A 393 4.32 2.59 0.16
N PRO A 394 3.56 2.22 1.22
CA PRO A 394 2.60 3.14 1.85
C PRO A 394 3.26 4.38 2.47
N GLY A 395 4.34 4.20 3.23
CA GLY A 395 5.01 5.30 3.92
C GLY A 395 5.87 6.17 3.00
N HIS A 396 6.27 5.65 1.84
CA HIS A 396 6.92 6.43 0.78
C HIS A 396 6.06 7.66 0.39
N TRP A 397 4.74 7.51 0.27
CA TRP A 397 3.85 8.63 -0.06
C TRP A 397 3.69 9.63 1.11
N ASN A 398 3.93 9.20 2.35
CA ASN A 398 4.05 10.13 3.49
C ASN A 398 5.33 10.98 3.44
N LEU A 399 6.41 10.53 2.78
CA LEU A 399 7.57 11.39 2.47
C LEU A 399 7.20 12.44 1.42
N PHE A 400 6.44 12.05 0.40
CA PHE A 400 5.96 12.98 -0.63
C PHE A 400 4.99 14.03 -0.05
N ALA A 401 4.18 13.66 0.95
CA ALA A 401 3.37 14.61 1.71
C ALA A 401 4.22 15.64 2.48
N GLN A 402 5.33 15.21 3.11
CA GLN A 402 6.27 16.15 3.74
C GLN A 402 6.92 17.08 2.70
N PHE A 403 7.30 16.56 1.54
CA PHE A 403 7.84 17.36 0.43
C PHE A 403 6.82 18.41 -0.03
N VAL A 404 5.57 18.01 -0.28
CA VAL A 404 4.47 18.93 -0.67
C VAL A 404 4.22 19.99 0.40
N SER A 405 4.16 19.62 1.68
CA SER A 405 3.96 20.56 2.79
C SER A 405 5.08 21.63 2.88
N ARG A 406 6.34 21.22 2.71
CA ARG A 406 7.50 22.13 2.71
C ARG A 406 7.54 22.99 1.44
N ARG A 407 7.26 22.41 0.27
CA ARG A 407 7.20 23.06 -1.05
C ARG A 407 6.10 24.13 -1.11
N ASP A 408 4.92 23.82 -0.59
CA ASP A 408 3.75 24.71 -0.57
C ASP A 408 3.66 25.51 0.75
N HIS A 409 4.77 25.54 1.51
CA HIS A 409 5.03 26.39 2.68
C HIS A 409 3.95 26.38 3.77
N HIS A 410 3.43 25.20 4.15
CA HIS A 410 2.43 25.08 5.22
C HIS A 410 2.95 25.59 6.57
N GLY A 411 4.04 25.00 7.09
CA GLY A 411 4.75 25.42 8.30
C GLY A 411 4.00 25.23 9.63
N ALA A 412 4.66 25.59 10.74
CA ALA A 412 4.18 25.34 12.10
C ALA A 412 3.06 26.26 12.65
N GLN A 413 2.45 27.12 11.82
CA GLN A 413 1.34 28.00 12.25
C GLN A 413 -0.02 27.29 12.15
N SER A 414 -1.07 27.84 12.77
CA SER A 414 -2.41 27.22 12.84
C SER A 414 -2.96 26.74 11.49
N HIS A 415 -2.77 27.55 10.43
CA HIS A 415 -3.20 27.21 9.06
C HIS A 415 -2.35 26.08 8.44
N GLY A 416 -1.05 26.06 8.71
CA GLY A 416 -0.15 25.01 8.24
C GLY A 416 -0.41 23.66 8.92
N ILE A 417 -0.61 23.67 10.24
CA ILE A 417 -1.05 22.49 11.00
C ILE A 417 -2.38 21.96 10.45
N GLU A 418 -3.38 22.82 10.23
CA GLU A 418 -4.65 22.40 9.62
C GLU A 418 -4.45 21.74 8.25
N ARG A 419 -3.61 22.32 7.39
CA ARG A 419 -3.32 21.74 6.07
C ARG A 419 -2.60 20.40 6.17
N ASP A 420 -1.61 20.26 7.05
CA ASP A 420 -0.89 19.00 7.24
C ASP A 420 -1.77 17.91 7.87
N VAL A 421 -2.61 18.25 8.85
CA VAL A 421 -3.62 17.33 9.41
C VAL A 421 -4.54 16.82 8.30
N LYS A 422 -5.18 17.72 7.53
CA LYS A 422 -6.11 17.35 6.47
C LYS A 422 -5.44 16.52 5.37
N LEU A 423 -4.23 16.92 4.95
CA LEU A 423 -3.42 16.23 3.95
C LEU A 423 -3.11 14.79 4.36
N LEU A 424 -2.46 14.59 5.52
CA LEU A 424 -2.00 13.27 5.94
C LEU A 424 -3.16 12.35 6.35
N PHE A 425 -4.23 12.90 6.92
CA PHE A 425 -5.47 12.19 7.20
C PHE A 425 -6.12 11.59 5.94
N ALA A 426 -6.37 12.40 4.91
CA ALA A 426 -6.97 11.92 3.66
C ALA A 426 -6.03 10.96 2.91
N LEU A 427 -4.73 11.25 2.89
CA LEU A 427 -3.73 10.47 2.16
C LEU A 427 -3.59 9.06 2.72
N THR A 428 -3.40 8.94 4.03
CA THR A 428 -3.12 7.65 4.66
C THR A 428 -4.35 6.74 4.68
N ASN A 429 -5.55 7.29 4.93
CA ASN A 429 -6.80 6.53 4.79
C ASN A 429 -7.02 6.05 3.34
N ALA A 430 -6.69 6.85 2.32
CA ALA A 430 -6.82 6.44 0.91
C ALA A 430 -5.88 5.29 0.55
N ILE A 431 -4.65 5.32 1.08
CA ILE A 431 -3.65 4.27 0.90
C ILE A 431 -4.06 2.99 1.67
N ALA A 432 -4.65 3.11 2.86
CA ALA A 432 -5.17 1.97 3.62
C ALA A 432 -6.36 1.29 2.92
N ASP A 433 -7.35 2.05 2.45
CA ASP A 433 -8.51 1.52 1.71
C ASP A 433 -8.11 0.88 0.38
N ALA A 434 -7.19 1.52 -0.36
CA ALA A 434 -6.61 0.92 -1.58
C ALA A 434 -5.81 -0.36 -1.27
N GLY A 435 -5.17 -0.44 -0.09
CA GLY A 435 -4.56 -1.66 0.44
C GLY A 435 -5.58 -2.78 0.67
N CYS A 436 -6.72 -2.45 1.27
CA CYS A 436 -7.83 -3.41 1.48
C CYS A 436 -8.38 -3.91 0.15
N CYS A 437 -8.56 -3.03 -0.84
CA CYS A 437 -8.96 -3.41 -2.20
C CYS A 437 -7.92 -4.31 -2.91
N ALA A 438 -6.63 -4.02 -2.75
CA ALA A 438 -5.56 -4.84 -3.31
C ALA A 438 -5.57 -6.25 -2.70
N TRP A 439 -5.71 -6.36 -1.38
CA TRP A 439 -5.75 -7.66 -0.69
C TRP A 439 -7.04 -8.43 -0.93
N ASP A 440 -8.19 -7.77 -1.09
CA ASP A 440 -9.45 -8.41 -1.48
C ASP A 440 -9.36 -9.08 -2.86
N ASN A 441 -8.74 -8.41 -3.84
CA ASN A 441 -8.41 -9.03 -5.12
C ASN A 441 -7.45 -10.24 -4.93
N LYS A 442 -6.36 -10.07 -4.16
CA LYS A 442 -5.39 -11.17 -3.88
C LYS A 442 -6.04 -12.38 -3.25
N ARG A 443 -7.01 -12.15 -2.37
CA ARG A 443 -7.69 -13.21 -1.63
C ARG A 443 -8.75 -13.92 -2.46
N THR A 444 -9.47 -13.19 -3.31
CA THR A 444 -10.53 -13.75 -4.15
C THR A 444 -9.96 -14.52 -5.35
N PHE A 445 -8.92 -13.99 -5.99
CA PHE A 445 -8.34 -14.60 -7.20
C PHE A 445 -7.17 -15.56 -6.91
N ASP A 446 -6.54 -15.46 -5.73
CA ASP A 446 -5.41 -16.30 -5.30
C ASP A 446 -4.25 -16.35 -6.32
N SER A 447 -4.10 -15.31 -7.15
CA SER A 447 -3.35 -15.39 -8.42
C SER A 447 -1.87 -15.77 -8.31
N VAL A 448 -1.45 -16.68 -9.21
CA VAL A 448 -0.07 -17.12 -9.46
C VAL A 448 0.91 -15.96 -9.72
N ARG A 449 2.14 -16.08 -9.20
CA ARG A 449 3.23 -15.11 -9.42
C ARG A 449 3.99 -15.39 -10.71
N PRO A 450 4.62 -14.39 -11.36
CA PRO A 450 5.32 -14.60 -12.62
C PRO A 450 6.43 -15.65 -12.57
N ILE A 451 7.15 -15.79 -11.44
CA ILE A 451 8.16 -16.85 -11.28
C ILE A 451 7.59 -18.27 -11.44
N THR A 452 6.43 -18.57 -10.84
CA THR A 452 5.74 -19.85 -11.03
C THR A 452 5.16 -19.95 -12.44
N ALA A 453 4.52 -18.88 -12.94
CA ALA A 453 3.89 -18.87 -14.25
C ALA A 453 4.89 -19.11 -15.40
N ILE A 454 6.00 -18.37 -15.42
CA ILE A 454 7.07 -18.49 -16.43
C ILE A 454 7.74 -19.86 -16.36
N ARG A 455 8.10 -20.33 -15.16
CA ARG A 455 8.70 -21.67 -14.99
C ARG A 455 7.74 -22.77 -15.44
N THR A 456 6.44 -22.65 -15.18
CA THR A 456 5.42 -23.62 -15.63
C THR A 456 5.20 -23.57 -17.15
N LEU A 457 5.21 -22.39 -17.77
CA LEU A 457 4.99 -22.22 -19.22
C LEU A 457 6.20 -22.59 -20.07
N PHE A 458 7.43 -22.38 -19.56
CA PHE A 458 8.66 -22.38 -20.34
C PHE A 458 9.76 -23.33 -19.80
N HIS A 459 9.45 -24.22 -18.85
CA HIS A 459 10.37 -25.30 -18.48
C HIS A 459 10.73 -26.18 -19.69
N GLY A 460 12.03 -26.39 -19.91
CA GLY A 460 12.55 -27.12 -21.08
C GLY A 460 12.50 -26.31 -22.39
N GLN A 461 12.13 -25.03 -22.34
CA GLN A 461 12.18 -24.09 -23.46
C GLN A 461 13.25 -23.03 -23.18
N VAL A 462 14.04 -22.70 -24.20
CA VAL A 462 15.06 -21.66 -24.08
C VAL A 462 14.45 -20.29 -24.32
N VAL A 463 14.51 -19.42 -23.30
CA VAL A 463 13.99 -18.05 -23.31
C VAL A 463 15.12 -17.04 -23.19
N ARG A 464 14.92 -15.84 -23.75
CA ARG A 464 15.82 -14.69 -23.58
C ARG A 464 15.38 -13.92 -22.34
N ALA A 465 16.29 -13.68 -21.39
CA ALA A 465 16.00 -12.92 -20.16
C ALA A 465 17.28 -12.44 -19.45
N TRP A 466 17.16 -11.56 -18.45
CA TRP A 466 18.22 -11.35 -17.47
C TRP A 466 18.50 -12.64 -16.70
N ALA A 467 19.75 -13.10 -16.73
CA ALA A 467 20.16 -14.42 -16.26
C ALA A 467 20.69 -14.43 -14.82
N GLY A 468 20.33 -13.42 -14.02
CA GLY A 468 20.80 -13.24 -12.65
C GLY A 468 21.95 -12.21 -12.51
N PRO A 469 22.34 -11.88 -11.27
CA PRO A 469 23.30 -10.82 -11.00
C PRO A 469 24.63 -10.98 -11.77
N TYR A 470 25.06 -9.88 -12.39
CA TYR A 470 26.30 -9.79 -13.18
C TYR A 470 26.32 -10.69 -14.42
N GLN A 471 25.22 -11.37 -14.77
CA GLN A 471 25.13 -12.19 -15.98
C GLN A 471 24.63 -11.43 -17.20
N GLY A 472 23.94 -10.29 -17.00
CA GLY A 472 23.24 -9.60 -18.08
C GLY A 472 22.18 -10.48 -18.73
N THR A 473 21.89 -10.23 -20.00
CA THR A 473 20.88 -10.95 -20.77
C THR A 473 21.48 -12.17 -21.45
N LYS A 474 20.88 -13.36 -21.25
CA LYS A 474 21.29 -14.61 -21.88
C LYS A 474 20.09 -15.41 -22.37
N MET A 475 20.37 -16.43 -23.16
CA MET A 475 19.45 -17.53 -23.43
C MET A 475 19.54 -18.54 -22.27
N ILE A 476 18.43 -18.82 -21.59
CA ILE A 476 18.34 -19.70 -20.41
C ILE A 476 17.11 -20.61 -20.52
N ASP A 477 17.07 -21.72 -19.78
CA ASP A 477 15.82 -22.50 -19.64
C ASP A 477 14.82 -21.70 -18.80
N GLY A 478 13.55 -21.61 -19.25
CA GLY A 478 12.48 -20.93 -18.51
C GLY A 478 12.27 -21.44 -17.09
N ALA A 479 12.57 -22.72 -16.81
CA ALA A 479 12.61 -23.32 -15.47
C ALA A 479 13.61 -22.63 -14.52
N THR A 480 14.66 -22.00 -15.07
CA THR A 480 15.71 -21.32 -14.29
C THR A 480 15.45 -19.83 -14.09
N TRP A 481 14.50 -19.23 -14.83
CA TRP A 481 14.23 -17.79 -14.79
C TRP A 481 13.96 -17.28 -13.37
N PHE A 482 14.36 -16.04 -13.12
CA PHE A 482 14.30 -15.40 -11.81
C PHE A 482 13.99 -13.90 -11.97
N PRO A 483 13.09 -13.33 -11.14
CA PRO A 483 12.78 -11.91 -11.14
C PRO A 483 14.00 -11.06 -10.75
N TYR A 484 14.05 -9.77 -11.15
CA TYR A 484 15.09 -8.83 -10.73
C TYR A 484 14.89 -8.42 -9.27
N GLN A 485 15.20 -9.33 -8.36
CA GLN A 485 15.04 -9.23 -6.90
C GLN A 485 16.22 -9.93 -6.18
N PRO A 486 16.54 -9.56 -4.93
CA PRO A 486 17.53 -10.27 -4.13
C PRO A 486 17.12 -11.74 -3.91
N ARG A 487 18.06 -12.68 -3.99
CA ARG A 487 17.77 -14.11 -3.72
C ARG A 487 17.26 -14.37 -2.29
N SER A 488 17.54 -13.46 -1.36
CA SER A 488 17.08 -13.47 0.03
C SER A 488 15.69 -12.85 0.26
N PHE A 489 15.08 -12.29 -0.79
CA PHE A 489 13.67 -11.87 -0.80
C PHE A 489 13.13 -11.88 -2.24
N PRO A 490 12.93 -13.07 -2.83
CA PRO A 490 12.81 -13.22 -4.29
C PRO A 490 11.47 -12.78 -4.88
N THR A 491 10.38 -12.82 -4.10
CA THR A 491 9.05 -12.32 -4.47
C THR A 491 8.26 -12.10 -3.16
N PRO A 492 7.48 -11.01 -3.02
CA PRO A 492 6.72 -10.77 -1.80
C PRO A 492 5.71 -11.89 -1.49
N PRO A 493 5.61 -12.35 -0.23
CA PRO A 493 4.84 -13.55 0.14
C PRO A 493 3.33 -13.29 0.23
N PHE A 494 2.73 -13.09 -0.94
CA PHE A 494 1.30 -12.97 -1.18
C PHE A 494 1.00 -13.11 -2.69
N PRO A 495 -0.23 -13.49 -3.08
CA PRO A 495 -0.66 -13.59 -4.48
C PRO A 495 -0.41 -12.34 -5.33
N GLU A 496 -0.38 -12.55 -6.64
CA GLU A 496 -0.05 -11.51 -7.63
C GLU A 496 -1.16 -10.46 -7.74
N TYR A 497 -2.32 -10.85 -8.25
CA TYR A 497 -3.35 -9.91 -8.67
C TYR A 497 -4.18 -9.37 -7.49
N SER A 498 -4.38 -8.07 -7.30
CA SER A 498 -3.81 -6.93 -8.03
C SER A 498 -2.60 -6.35 -7.30
N SER A 499 -1.75 -5.57 -7.98
CA SER A 499 -0.52 -5.02 -7.41
C SER A 499 -0.80 -4.09 -6.22
N GLY A 500 -0.17 -4.39 -5.07
CA GLY A 500 -0.30 -3.56 -3.87
C GLY A 500 0.34 -2.19 -4.04
N HIS A 501 1.55 -2.14 -4.62
CA HIS A 501 2.30 -0.89 -4.82
C HIS A 501 1.56 0.04 -5.79
N SER A 502 0.97 -0.52 -6.84
CA SER A 502 0.18 0.19 -7.83
C SER A 502 -1.11 0.77 -7.23
N ASN A 503 -1.79 0.04 -6.33
CA ASN A 503 -2.94 0.55 -5.57
C ASN A 503 -2.52 1.70 -4.63
N PHE A 504 -1.53 1.47 -3.76
CA PHE A 504 -1.03 2.47 -2.81
C PHE A 504 -0.62 3.77 -3.52
N SER A 505 0.17 3.65 -4.59
CA SER A 505 0.74 4.81 -5.30
C SER A 505 -0.30 5.59 -6.09
N ALA A 506 -1.24 4.90 -6.75
CA ALA A 506 -2.29 5.57 -7.49
C ALA A 506 -3.34 6.23 -6.57
N ALA A 507 -3.55 5.69 -5.36
CA ALA A 507 -4.34 6.34 -4.33
C ALA A 507 -3.61 7.57 -3.75
N GLY A 508 -2.32 7.43 -3.44
CA GLY A 508 -1.48 8.52 -2.94
C GLY A 508 -1.43 9.72 -3.89
N ALA A 509 -1.18 9.47 -5.18
CA ALA A 509 -1.17 10.51 -6.20
C ALA A 509 -2.53 11.21 -6.37
N GLU A 510 -3.65 10.47 -6.38
CA GLU A 510 -4.98 11.06 -6.52
C GLU A 510 -5.34 11.97 -5.34
N VAL A 511 -4.93 11.65 -4.10
CA VAL A 511 -5.11 12.54 -2.94
C VAL A 511 -4.19 13.76 -3.04
N LEU A 512 -2.90 13.60 -3.35
CA LEU A 512 -1.97 14.73 -3.48
C LEU A 512 -2.45 15.71 -4.55
N ARG A 513 -2.85 15.19 -5.72
CA ARG A 513 -3.41 15.95 -6.85
C ARG A 513 -4.68 16.73 -6.48
N ARG A 514 -5.53 16.16 -5.61
CA ARG A 514 -6.75 16.82 -5.11
C ARG A 514 -6.42 17.91 -4.10
N PHE A 515 -5.59 17.59 -3.11
CA PHE A 515 -5.24 18.49 -2.02
C PHE A 515 -4.53 19.77 -2.49
N THR A 516 -3.65 19.66 -3.48
CA THR A 516 -2.94 20.80 -4.08
C THR A 516 -3.75 21.49 -5.20
N GLY A 517 -4.87 20.90 -5.64
CA GLY A 517 -5.59 21.31 -6.86
C GLY A 517 -4.81 21.13 -8.16
N SER A 518 -3.67 20.42 -8.15
CA SER A 518 -2.74 20.33 -9.29
C SER A 518 -1.96 19.02 -9.27
N ASP A 519 -1.76 18.39 -10.44
CA ASP A 519 -0.92 17.19 -10.52
C ASP A 519 0.58 17.48 -10.38
N ARG A 520 1.00 18.76 -10.34
CA ARG A 520 2.42 19.16 -10.23
C ARG A 520 3.06 18.59 -8.97
N PHE A 521 4.11 17.79 -9.15
CA PHE A 521 4.94 17.25 -8.07
C PHE A 521 6.30 17.98 -8.00
N GLY A 522 7.19 17.72 -8.95
CA GLY A 522 8.49 18.39 -9.07
C GLY A 522 9.58 17.87 -8.12
N ALA A 523 9.45 16.64 -7.61
CA ALA A 523 10.51 16.00 -6.82
C ALA A 523 11.49 15.21 -7.71
N SER A 524 12.69 14.98 -7.16
CA SER A 524 13.72 14.14 -7.77
C SER A 524 14.58 13.46 -6.69
N THR A 525 15.34 12.45 -7.10
CA THR A 525 16.36 11.81 -6.26
C THR A 525 17.53 11.33 -7.11
N VAL A 526 18.74 11.32 -6.53
CA VAL A 526 19.97 10.87 -7.19
C VAL A 526 20.36 9.50 -6.64
N LEU A 527 20.42 8.51 -7.54
CA LEU A 527 20.85 7.15 -7.25
C LEU A 527 22.28 7.00 -7.78
N ARG A 528 23.22 6.72 -6.86
CA ARG A 528 24.66 6.80 -7.14
C ARG A 528 25.17 5.63 -7.97
N ALA A 529 26.25 5.85 -8.72
CA ALA A 529 26.94 4.79 -9.42
C ALA A 529 27.24 3.59 -8.48
N GLY A 530 26.92 2.37 -8.94
CA GLY A 530 27.10 1.13 -8.19
C GLY A 530 26.19 0.92 -6.96
N SER A 531 25.16 1.75 -6.74
CA SER A 531 24.31 1.68 -5.53
C SER A 531 23.22 0.59 -5.52
N SER A 532 23.12 -0.25 -6.55
CA SER A 532 22.21 -1.40 -6.59
C SER A 532 22.48 -2.37 -5.43
N ARG A 533 21.43 -3.00 -4.88
CA ARG A 533 21.55 -4.09 -3.89
C ARG A 533 21.52 -5.47 -4.55
N ILE A 534 21.20 -5.53 -5.85
CA ILE A 534 21.11 -6.77 -6.64
C ILE A 534 22.39 -6.97 -7.46
N GLU A 535 22.94 -5.89 -8.04
CA GLU A 535 24.23 -5.85 -8.74
C GLU A 535 25.15 -4.72 -8.18
N PRO A 536 25.51 -4.74 -6.87
CA PRO A 536 26.40 -3.75 -6.26
C PRO A 536 27.70 -3.50 -7.03
N GLY A 537 28.12 -2.24 -7.09
CA GLY A 537 29.34 -1.81 -7.78
C GLY A 537 29.26 -1.81 -9.31
N LEU A 538 28.21 -2.38 -9.91
CA LEU A 538 27.99 -2.38 -11.36
C LEU A 538 26.81 -1.49 -11.77
N VAL A 539 25.69 -1.58 -11.05
CA VAL A 539 24.43 -0.88 -11.41
C VAL A 539 24.13 0.21 -10.39
N PRO A 540 23.72 1.42 -10.81
CA PRO A 540 23.84 1.94 -12.18
C PRO A 540 25.32 2.23 -12.51
N SER A 541 25.68 2.21 -13.78
CA SER A 541 27.05 2.47 -14.25
C SER A 541 27.51 3.93 -14.10
N SER A 542 26.58 4.85 -13.84
CA SER A 542 26.82 6.26 -13.52
C SER A 542 25.75 6.78 -12.54
N ASP A 543 25.94 7.98 -11.98
CA ASP A 543 24.90 8.62 -11.16
C ASP A 543 23.66 8.94 -12.00
N LEU A 544 22.51 8.35 -11.64
CA LEU A 544 21.22 8.57 -12.29
C LEU A 544 20.31 9.45 -11.44
N THR A 545 19.56 10.35 -12.09
CA THR A 545 18.54 11.19 -11.42
C THR A 545 17.14 10.75 -11.85
N LEU A 546 16.37 10.17 -10.93
CA LEU A 546 14.93 9.98 -11.13
C LEU A 546 14.23 11.30 -10.83
N SER A 547 13.26 11.70 -11.65
CA SER A 547 12.49 12.92 -11.45
C SER A 547 11.05 12.77 -11.94
N TRP A 548 10.12 13.47 -11.30
CA TRP A 548 8.69 13.35 -11.56
C TRP A 548 8.04 14.73 -11.65
N ALA A 549 7.63 15.12 -12.86
CA ALA A 549 6.92 16.38 -13.08
C ALA A 549 5.55 16.38 -12.37
N THR A 550 4.86 15.24 -12.37
CA THR A 550 3.56 15.05 -11.74
C THR A 550 3.50 13.92 -10.71
N PHE A 551 2.46 13.91 -9.86
CA PHE A 551 2.20 12.79 -8.96
C PHE A 551 1.77 11.55 -9.76
N SER A 552 1.05 11.75 -10.87
CA SER A 552 0.76 10.71 -11.86
C SER A 552 2.02 10.03 -12.41
N ASP A 553 3.09 10.79 -12.75
CA ASP A 553 4.36 10.21 -13.23
C ASP A 553 4.99 9.31 -12.16
N ALA A 554 5.04 9.77 -10.91
CA ALA A 554 5.55 9.00 -9.79
C ALA A 554 4.74 7.71 -9.57
N ALA A 555 3.41 7.78 -9.56
CA ALA A 555 2.56 6.60 -9.40
C ALA A 555 2.62 5.63 -10.60
N ASN A 556 2.80 6.13 -11.82
CA ASN A 556 2.98 5.30 -13.00
C ASN A 556 4.36 4.61 -13.00
N GLN A 557 5.42 5.32 -12.59
CA GLN A 557 6.76 4.75 -12.46
C GLN A 557 6.80 3.70 -11.33
N ALA A 558 6.13 3.96 -10.20
CA ALA A 558 5.95 3.00 -9.11
C ALA A 558 5.23 1.72 -9.56
N GLY A 559 4.21 1.85 -10.44
CA GLY A 559 3.51 0.71 -11.04
C GLY A 559 4.41 -0.14 -11.94
N ILE A 560 5.00 0.47 -12.98
CA ILE A 560 5.84 -0.25 -13.95
C ILE A 560 7.13 -0.81 -13.32
N SER A 561 7.62 -0.23 -12.22
CA SER A 561 8.74 -0.78 -11.45
C SER A 561 8.51 -2.23 -11.02
N ARG A 562 7.25 -2.66 -10.83
CA ARG A 562 6.93 -4.03 -10.40
C ARG A 562 7.05 -5.05 -11.54
N ARG A 563 6.97 -4.56 -12.79
CA ARG A 563 7.25 -5.31 -14.01
C ARG A 563 8.76 -5.38 -14.24
N TYR A 564 9.50 -4.27 -14.10
CA TYR A 564 10.97 -4.28 -14.13
C TYR A 564 11.57 -5.22 -13.07
N GLY A 565 10.97 -5.26 -11.88
CA GLY A 565 11.30 -6.24 -10.83
C GLY A 565 10.87 -7.69 -11.12
N GLY A 566 10.12 -7.97 -12.19
CA GLY A 566 9.68 -9.32 -12.57
C GLY A 566 8.60 -9.96 -11.69
N ILE A 567 7.93 -9.21 -10.82
CA ILE A 567 7.05 -9.77 -9.76
C ILE A 567 5.55 -9.52 -9.96
N HIS A 568 5.17 -8.72 -10.95
CA HIS A 568 3.76 -8.43 -11.31
C HIS A 568 3.58 -8.38 -12.83
N PHE A 569 2.39 -8.77 -13.30
CA PHE A 569 2.00 -8.68 -14.71
C PHE A 569 1.43 -7.29 -15.04
N GLU A 570 1.38 -6.92 -16.32
CA GLU A 570 0.83 -5.63 -16.78
C GLU A 570 -0.61 -5.41 -16.32
N GLN A 571 -1.48 -6.42 -16.46
CA GLN A 571 -2.87 -6.33 -16.02
C GLN A 571 -2.97 -6.11 -14.50
N GLY A 572 -2.16 -6.84 -13.72
CA GLY A 572 -2.11 -6.71 -12.26
C GLY A 572 -1.65 -5.34 -11.77
N ASP A 573 -0.85 -4.62 -12.56
CA ASP A 573 -0.44 -3.23 -12.32
C ASP A 573 -1.50 -2.22 -12.79
N LEU A 574 -1.98 -2.32 -14.03
CA LEU A 574 -2.94 -1.36 -14.61
C LEU A 574 -4.27 -1.34 -13.85
N ASP A 575 -4.85 -2.51 -13.56
CA ASP A 575 -6.12 -2.63 -12.83
C ASP A 575 -5.96 -2.08 -11.42
N ALA A 576 -4.82 -2.36 -10.76
CA ALA A 576 -4.48 -1.80 -9.45
C ALA A 576 -4.35 -0.26 -9.46
N ARG A 577 -3.74 0.32 -10.50
CA ARG A 577 -3.68 1.78 -10.65
C ARG A 577 -5.08 2.39 -10.86
N ALA A 578 -6.01 1.67 -11.49
CA ALA A 578 -7.40 2.09 -11.59
C ALA A 578 -8.14 2.02 -10.23
N THR A 579 -8.05 0.87 -9.54
CA THR A 579 -8.65 0.64 -8.22
C THR A 579 -8.17 1.66 -7.18
N GLY A 580 -6.85 1.94 -7.09
CA GLY A 580 -6.30 2.92 -6.16
C GLY A 580 -6.86 4.34 -6.37
N ARG A 581 -7.00 4.78 -7.63
CA ARG A 581 -7.66 6.06 -7.96
C ARG A 581 -9.15 6.08 -7.63
N MET A 582 -9.83 4.93 -7.62
CA MET A 582 -11.25 4.86 -7.21
C MET A 582 -11.35 5.00 -5.68
N ALA A 583 -10.58 4.19 -4.93
CA ALA A 583 -10.55 4.22 -3.47
C ALA A 583 -10.22 5.63 -2.93
N ALA A 584 -9.23 6.30 -3.50
CA ALA A 584 -8.88 7.67 -3.12
C ALA A 584 -10.00 8.70 -3.33
N ARG A 585 -10.90 8.51 -4.31
CA ARG A 585 -12.05 9.41 -4.51
C ARG A 585 -13.15 9.20 -3.48
N ASP A 586 -13.30 7.98 -2.98
CA ASP A 586 -14.30 7.66 -1.97
C ASP A 586 -13.82 8.12 -0.59
N VAL A 587 -12.55 7.90 -0.27
CA VAL A 587 -11.90 8.46 0.92
C VAL A 587 -11.90 9.99 0.89
N TRP A 588 -11.55 10.62 -0.24
CA TRP A 588 -11.52 12.08 -0.36
C TRP A 588 -12.89 12.71 -0.06
N ARG A 589 -13.98 12.19 -0.66
CA ARG A 589 -15.35 12.69 -0.39
C ARG A 589 -15.76 12.56 1.08
N LYS A 590 -15.35 11.47 1.75
CA LYS A 590 -15.62 11.28 3.18
C LYS A 590 -14.74 12.17 4.07
N ALA A 591 -13.50 12.45 3.66
CA ALA A 591 -12.65 13.39 4.36
C ALA A 591 -13.21 14.82 4.26
N GLU A 592 -13.66 15.23 3.08
CA GLU A 592 -14.34 16.52 2.86
C GLU A 592 -15.57 16.69 3.77
N SER A 593 -16.48 15.73 3.84
CA SER A 593 -17.70 15.87 4.67
C SER A 593 -17.37 16.05 6.16
N LEU A 594 -16.39 15.31 6.69
CA LEU A 594 -15.89 15.47 8.06
C LEU A 594 -15.20 16.82 8.30
N TRP A 595 -14.56 17.41 7.29
CA TRP A 595 -14.00 18.77 7.38
C TRP A 595 -15.07 19.86 7.39
N GLU A 596 -16.22 19.61 6.77
CA GLU A 596 -17.30 20.60 6.62
C GLU A 596 -18.37 20.53 7.73
N GLY A 597 -18.61 19.36 8.33
CA GLY A 597 -19.45 19.21 9.52
C GLY A 597 -20.04 17.83 9.80
N GLY A 598 -19.94 16.88 8.88
CA GLY A 598 -20.56 15.55 8.94
C GLY A 598 -21.32 15.20 7.66
#